data_AF-A0A3D4TKP1-F1
#
_entry.id   AF-A0A3D4TKP1-F1
#
_cell.length_a   1.000
_cell.length_b   1.000
_cell.length_c   1.000
_cell.angle_alpha   90.00
_cell.angle_beta   90.00
_cell.angle_gamma   90.00
#
_symmetry.space_group_name_H-M   'P 1'
#
loop_
_entity.id
_entity.type
_entity.pdbx_description
1 polymer ?
#
loop_
_entity_poly.entity_id
_entity_poly.type
_entity_poly.pdbx_seq_one_letter_code
_entity_poly.pdbx_strand_id
1 'polypeptide(L)'
;MPRARAGQLPSGQRPVQLLAGHGAARGTAMGRARVRLPHALEVAEQRVATHQVEAELARLHRALDAARTEMHELRQRLHGALNQEVGEFLDLHALLLDDPELLYGLDELIRSGPYSAGYALRLQRDRLAKVFDGMDDAYLKSRMDDLDHVIGRIHAFLQPERPPVMKGLAGEILVCDNIAPSELAQLQAQGVVGIVTAAGSALSHSAILARSLHLPLIVNVPQLLSRVADGDVLIIDGADGSITANPLADNLRDYRARLKEHAREQRELGRLRSKPSRTRDQVDIALLANAESLEDVTQAHALGAQGLGLYRTEFLFLQRNELPDEEEQFQTYRDAALGMSGRPVTIRTLDLGADKADRTGLTLSNEENPALGLRGVRLSLARPKVADTQLRAILRASAYGKLRVLVPMVSTREELLAVRRRMLKLSEQLRGEGHMVSEHVPLGAMIEVPAAALALESFIDLVDFLSIGT
;
A
#
# COMPACT_ATOMS: atom_id res chain seq x y z
N MET A 1 -28.67 -50.01 -18.45
CA MET A 1 -28.14 -48.84 -19.17
C MET A 1 -29.26 -48.09 -19.87
N PRO A 2 -29.90 -47.07 -19.25
CA PRO A 2 -30.62 -46.06 -20.00
C PRO A 2 -29.78 -44.77 -20.08
N ARG A 3 -29.63 -44.27 -21.30
CA ARG A 3 -28.92 -43.04 -21.65
C ARG A 3 -29.53 -41.84 -20.90
N ALA A 4 -28.71 -41.14 -20.12
CA ALA A 4 -29.06 -39.85 -19.54
C ALA A 4 -29.27 -38.84 -20.67
N ARG A 5 -30.46 -38.22 -20.70
CA ARG A 5 -30.79 -37.10 -21.59
C ARG A 5 -29.88 -35.93 -21.23
N ALA A 6 -29.08 -35.48 -22.20
CA ALA A 6 -28.44 -34.17 -22.15
C ALA A 6 -29.55 -33.10 -22.08
N GLY A 7 -29.64 -32.41 -20.95
CA GLY A 7 -30.52 -31.26 -20.80
C GLY A 7 -30.06 -30.16 -21.73
N GLN A 8 -30.90 -29.80 -22.71
CA GLN A 8 -30.74 -28.57 -23.47
C GLN A 8 -30.84 -27.39 -22.50
N LEU A 9 -29.78 -26.59 -22.42
CA LEU A 9 -29.78 -25.31 -21.71
C LEU A 9 -30.85 -24.40 -22.32
N PRO A 10 -31.59 -23.61 -21.52
CA PRO A 10 -32.56 -22.65 -22.04
C PRO A 10 -31.86 -21.66 -22.98
N SER A 11 -32.50 -21.36 -24.11
CA SER A 11 -31.99 -20.48 -25.17
C SER A 11 -31.58 -19.12 -24.60
N GLY A 12 -30.27 -18.85 -24.56
CA GLY A 12 -29.68 -17.59 -24.15
C GLY A 12 -28.58 -17.67 -23.09
N GLN A 13 -28.38 -18.83 -22.43
CA GLN A 13 -27.33 -18.98 -21.42
C GLN A 13 -26.02 -19.49 -22.03
N ARG A 14 -24.96 -18.68 -21.93
CA ARG A 14 -23.59 -19.09 -22.27
C ARG A 14 -23.14 -20.22 -21.32
N PRO A 15 -22.32 -21.18 -21.79
CA PRO A 15 -21.81 -22.26 -20.96
C PRO A 15 -20.95 -21.71 -19.80
N VAL A 16 -20.90 -22.46 -18.70
CA VAL A 16 -19.97 -22.17 -17.58
C VAL A 16 -18.56 -22.18 -18.12
N GLN A 17 -17.79 -21.15 -17.77
CA GLN A 17 -16.37 -21.11 -18.06
C GLN A 17 -15.59 -21.01 -16.74
N LEU A 18 -14.62 -21.89 -16.58
CA LEU A 18 -13.63 -21.82 -15.51
C LEU A 18 -12.37 -21.18 -16.09
N LEU A 19 -12.00 -20.04 -15.55
CA LEU A 19 -10.78 -19.32 -15.89
C LEU A 19 -9.88 -19.29 -14.65
N ALA A 20 -8.58 -19.18 -14.87
CA ALA A 20 -7.59 -19.09 -13.82
C ALA A 20 -6.61 -17.98 -14.14
N GLY A 21 -6.21 -17.24 -13.12
CA GLY A 21 -5.10 -16.30 -13.14
C GLY A 21 -4.30 -16.41 -11.86
N HIS A 22 -3.62 -15.33 -11.51
CA HIS A 22 -2.85 -15.23 -10.27
C HIS A 22 -3.60 -14.36 -9.27
N GLY A 23 -3.87 -14.91 -8.09
CA GLY A 23 -4.44 -14.16 -6.97
C GLY A 23 -3.47 -13.07 -6.51
N ALA A 24 -3.88 -11.81 -6.62
CA ALA A 24 -3.07 -10.64 -6.28
C ALA A 24 -3.56 -9.97 -4.98
N ALA A 25 -4.87 -9.97 -4.73
CA ALA A 25 -5.47 -9.56 -3.47
C ALA A 25 -6.57 -10.52 -3.06
N ARG A 26 -6.54 -10.98 -1.80
CA ARG A 26 -7.44 -12.01 -1.27
C ARG A 26 -8.89 -11.52 -1.18
N GLY A 27 -9.80 -12.50 -1.19
CA GLY A 27 -11.23 -12.30 -0.94
C GLY A 27 -12.07 -12.89 -2.07
N THR A 28 -13.35 -13.12 -1.79
CA THR A 28 -14.28 -13.70 -2.75
C THR A 28 -15.36 -12.69 -3.10
N ALA A 29 -15.65 -12.54 -4.38
CA ALA A 29 -16.70 -11.65 -4.84
C ALA A 29 -17.58 -12.30 -5.90
N MET A 30 -18.83 -11.86 -5.95
CA MET A 30 -19.78 -12.23 -6.99
C MET A 30 -20.46 -10.97 -7.49
N GLY A 31 -20.48 -10.80 -8.81
CA GLY A 31 -21.01 -9.60 -9.45
C GLY A 31 -21.18 -9.81 -10.94
N ARG A 32 -21.74 -8.80 -11.61
CA ARG A 32 -21.77 -8.77 -13.07
C ARG A 32 -20.43 -8.25 -13.59
N ALA A 33 -19.93 -8.87 -14.65
CA ALA A 33 -18.76 -8.40 -15.37
C ALA A 33 -19.06 -7.04 -15.99
N ARG A 34 -18.21 -6.05 -15.72
CA ARG A 34 -18.11 -4.84 -16.53
C ARG A 34 -16.82 -4.91 -17.32
N VAL A 35 -16.92 -5.12 -18.64
CA VAL A 35 -15.74 -5.28 -19.50
C VAL A 35 -15.28 -3.93 -20.00
N ARG A 36 -14.10 -3.49 -19.57
CA ARG A 36 -13.41 -2.32 -20.09
C ARG A 36 -12.40 -2.79 -21.12
N LEU A 37 -12.75 -2.62 -22.40
CA LEU A 37 -11.82 -2.86 -23.48
C LEU A 37 -10.68 -1.82 -23.43
N PRO A 38 -9.43 -2.23 -23.72
CA PRO A 38 -8.34 -1.29 -23.83
C PRO A 38 -8.69 -0.26 -24.92
N HIS A 39 -8.58 1.02 -24.57
CA HIS A 39 -8.51 2.06 -25.59
C HIS A 39 -7.11 1.95 -26.18
N ALA A 40 -6.90 1.01 -27.09
CA ALA A 40 -5.72 1.07 -27.93
C ALA A 40 -5.76 2.45 -28.60
N LEU A 41 -4.65 3.19 -28.52
CA LEU A 41 -4.42 4.41 -29.28
C LEU A 41 -4.30 4.06 -30.78
N GLU A 42 -5.32 3.44 -31.34
CA GLU A 42 -5.47 3.21 -32.78
C GLU A 42 -5.96 4.50 -33.42
N VAL A 43 -5.16 5.56 -33.26
CA VAL A 43 -5.38 6.81 -33.98
C VAL A 43 -4.74 6.66 -35.35
N ALA A 44 -5.56 6.66 -36.40
CA ALA A 44 -5.10 6.67 -37.77
C ALA A 44 -4.25 7.92 -38.06
N GLU A 45 -3.31 7.84 -39.01
CA GLU A 45 -2.59 9.02 -39.46
C GLU A 45 -3.56 10.04 -40.03
N GLN A 46 -3.69 11.16 -39.30
CA GLN A 46 -4.56 12.25 -39.69
C GLN A 46 -3.77 13.55 -39.60
N ARG A 47 -3.72 14.26 -40.74
CA ARG A 47 -3.18 15.60 -40.85
C ARG A 47 -4.31 16.62 -40.86
N VAL A 48 -4.02 17.81 -40.35
CA VAL A 48 -4.95 18.94 -40.32
C VAL A 48 -4.51 20.03 -41.27
N ALA A 49 -5.47 20.80 -41.78
CA ALA A 49 -5.14 21.92 -42.65
C ALA A 49 -4.40 23.00 -41.85
N THR A 50 -3.52 23.77 -42.50
CA THR A 50 -2.68 24.78 -41.83
C THR A 50 -3.48 25.80 -41.02
N HIS A 51 -4.69 26.15 -41.45
CA HIS A 51 -5.59 27.06 -40.74
C HIS A 51 -6.23 26.45 -39.47
N GLN A 52 -6.14 25.12 -39.29
CA GLN A 52 -6.70 24.38 -38.16
C GLN A 52 -5.65 24.05 -37.09
N VAL A 53 -4.36 24.32 -37.36
CA VAL A 53 -3.25 24.02 -36.44
C VAL A 53 -3.46 24.65 -35.07
N GLU A 54 -3.80 25.95 -35.02
CA GLU A 54 -4.05 26.65 -33.76
C GLU A 54 -5.28 26.09 -33.00
N ALA A 55 -6.31 25.65 -33.74
CA ALA A 55 -7.48 25.05 -33.14
C ALA A 55 -7.19 23.66 -32.54
N GLU A 56 -6.33 22.87 -33.19
CA GLU A 56 -5.87 21.58 -32.67
C GLU A 56 -4.92 21.73 -31.47
N LEU A 57 -4.01 22.71 -31.48
CA LEU A 57 -3.20 23.04 -30.31
C LEU A 57 -4.07 23.41 -29.10
N ALA A 58 -5.05 24.30 -29.31
CA ALA A 58 -5.99 24.67 -28.25
C ALA A 58 -6.86 23.49 -27.78
N ARG A 59 -7.13 22.51 -28.64
CA ARG A 59 -7.80 21.26 -28.26
C ARG A 59 -6.88 20.37 -27.40
N LEU A 60 -5.61 20.23 -27.78
CA LEU A 60 -4.62 19.48 -27.01
C LEU A 60 -4.41 20.08 -25.62
N HIS A 61 -4.16 21.38 -25.53
CA HIS A 61 -3.91 22.06 -24.24
C HIS A 61 -5.11 21.96 -23.32
N ARG A 62 -6.35 22.08 -23.84
CA ARG A 62 -7.56 21.85 -23.04
C ARG A 62 -7.64 20.42 -22.49
N ALA A 63 -7.22 19.41 -23.26
CA ALA A 63 -7.20 18.03 -22.80
C ALA A 63 -6.14 17.81 -21.71
N LEU A 64 -4.96 18.41 -21.86
CA LEU A 64 -3.89 18.40 -20.85
C LEU A 64 -4.35 19.07 -19.54
N ASP A 65 -4.94 20.26 -19.61
CA ASP A 65 -5.43 20.98 -18.43
C ASP A 65 -6.57 20.25 -17.72
N ALA A 66 -7.45 19.58 -18.48
CA ALA A 66 -8.49 18.75 -17.91
C ALA A 66 -7.91 17.51 -17.20
N ALA A 67 -6.88 16.87 -17.77
CA ALA A 67 -6.16 15.77 -17.14
C ALA A 67 -5.45 16.22 -15.85
N ARG A 68 -4.78 17.39 -15.86
CA ARG A 68 -4.16 17.99 -14.67
C ARG A 68 -5.18 18.22 -13.56
N THR A 69 -6.30 18.86 -13.90
CA THR A 69 -7.37 19.15 -12.94
C THR A 69 -7.89 17.87 -12.30
N GLU A 70 -8.12 16.82 -13.11
CA GLU A 70 -8.54 15.52 -12.61
C GLU A 70 -7.51 14.88 -11.66
N MET A 71 -6.20 14.98 -11.95
CA MET A 71 -5.15 14.43 -11.08
C MET A 71 -5.11 15.16 -9.73
N HIS A 72 -5.24 16.49 -9.75
CA HIS A 72 -5.33 17.27 -8.51
C HIS A 72 -6.58 16.95 -7.69
N GLU A 73 -7.75 16.82 -8.33
CA GLU A 73 -8.97 16.42 -7.63
C GLU A 73 -8.86 15.03 -7.02
N LEU A 74 -8.28 14.07 -7.75
CA LEU A 74 -8.02 12.73 -7.22
C LEU A 74 -7.10 12.79 -6.01
N ARG A 75 -6.01 13.57 -6.10
CA ARG A 75 -5.05 13.75 -5.01
C ARG A 75 -5.72 14.32 -3.76
N GLN A 76 -6.59 15.32 -3.90
CA GLN A 76 -7.30 15.94 -2.77
C GLN A 76 -8.33 15.01 -2.10
N ARG A 77 -8.91 14.06 -2.85
CA ARG A 77 -9.87 13.09 -2.33
C ARG A 77 -9.21 11.92 -1.59
N LEU A 78 -7.90 11.77 -1.66
CA LEU A 78 -7.18 10.72 -0.93
C LEU A 78 -7.00 11.11 0.54
N HIS A 79 -7.32 10.20 1.44
CA HIS A 79 -7.17 10.35 2.88
C HIS A 79 -6.57 9.07 3.50
N GLY A 80 -5.94 9.21 4.68
CA GLY A 80 -5.36 8.09 5.42
C GLY A 80 -4.27 7.33 4.65
N ALA A 81 -4.23 6.00 4.80
CA ALA A 81 -3.26 5.11 4.16
C ALA A 81 -3.21 5.24 2.61
N LEU A 82 -4.34 5.56 1.97
CA LEU A 82 -4.41 5.72 0.50
C LEU A 82 -3.68 6.97 0.01
N ASN A 83 -3.59 8.02 0.84
CA ASN A 83 -2.85 9.22 0.48
C ASN A 83 -1.34 8.98 0.42
N GLN A 84 -0.86 8.01 1.19
CA GLN A 84 0.55 7.61 1.23
C GLN A 84 0.88 6.65 0.09
N GLU A 85 0.02 5.65 -0.15
CA GLU A 85 0.26 4.63 -1.19
C GLU A 85 -0.04 5.12 -2.61
N VAL A 86 -1.11 5.90 -2.83
CA VAL A 86 -1.55 6.34 -4.18
C VAL A 86 -1.01 7.72 -4.54
N GLY A 87 -0.70 8.51 -3.52
CA GLY A 87 -0.30 9.90 -3.64
C GLY A 87 0.90 10.13 -4.53
N GLU A 88 1.95 9.35 -4.32
CA GLU A 88 3.21 9.48 -5.06
C GLU A 88 3.02 9.19 -6.56
N PHE A 89 2.11 8.30 -6.93
CA PHE A 89 1.78 8.01 -8.33
C PHE A 89 1.07 9.18 -8.99
N LEU A 90 0.11 9.79 -8.30
CA LEU A 90 -0.60 10.96 -8.82
C LEU A 90 0.34 12.16 -8.96
N ASP A 91 1.27 12.35 -8.02
CA ASP A 91 2.27 13.42 -8.07
C ASP A 91 3.24 13.20 -9.24
N LEU A 92 3.67 11.95 -9.49
CA LEU A 92 4.46 11.61 -10.66
C LEU A 92 3.68 11.83 -11.96
N HIS A 93 2.42 11.39 -12.04
CA HIS A 93 1.60 11.57 -13.24
C HIS A 93 1.38 13.07 -13.53
N ALA A 94 1.22 13.89 -12.49
CA ALA A 94 1.19 15.34 -12.62
C ALA A 94 2.52 15.89 -13.13
N LEU A 95 3.66 15.41 -12.61
CA LEU A 95 4.99 15.81 -13.09
C LEU A 95 5.19 15.46 -14.58
N LEU A 96 4.75 14.28 -15.02
CA LEU A 96 4.80 13.86 -16.42
C LEU A 96 3.91 14.73 -17.32
N LEU A 97 2.74 15.14 -16.84
CA LEU A 97 1.86 16.10 -17.55
C LEU A 97 2.49 17.49 -17.69
N ASP A 98 3.43 17.83 -16.81
CA ASP A 98 4.17 19.09 -16.80
C ASP A 98 5.56 18.98 -17.44
N ASP A 99 5.92 17.81 -17.96
CA ASP A 99 7.22 17.58 -18.59
C ASP A 99 7.35 18.45 -19.87
N PRO A 100 8.30 19.39 -19.91
CA PRO A 100 8.52 20.22 -21.09
C PRO A 100 8.83 19.40 -22.33
N GLU A 101 9.53 18.26 -22.24
CA GLU A 101 9.86 17.42 -23.40
C GLU A 101 8.61 16.79 -24.02
N LEU A 102 7.65 16.39 -23.19
CA LEU A 102 6.34 15.91 -23.65
C LEU A 102 5.58 17.04 -24.34
N LEU A 103 5.45 18.19 -23.67
CA LEU A 103 4.65 19.32 -24.15
C LEU A 103 5.22 19.93 -25.44
N TYR A 104 6.53 20.20 -25.48
CA TYR A 104 7.18 20.74 -26.67
C TYR A 104 7.13 19.75 -27.83
N GLY A 105 7.34 18.46 -27.57
CA GLY A 105 7.25 17.43 -28.60
C GLY A 105 5.86 17.36 -29.24
N LEU A 106 4.80 17.44 -28.44
CA LEU A 106 3.43 17.44 -28.96
C LEU A 106 3.11 18.70 -29.78
N ASP A 107 3.49 19.87 -29.27
CA ASP A 107 3.29 21.15 -29.96
C ASP A 107 4.05 21.20 -31.30
N GLU A 108 5.29 20.70 -31.33
CA GLU A 108 6.11 20.63 -32.54
C GLU A 108 5.50 19.70 -33.59
N LEU A 109 5.00 18.54 -33.18
CA LEU A 109 4.34 17.59 -34.08
C LEU A 109 3.08 18.17 -34.74
N ILE A 110 2.33 19.00 -34.02
CA ILE A 110 1.12 19.66 -34.54
C ILE A 110 1.48 20.88 -35.41
N ARG A 111 2.49 21.67 -35.03
CA ARG A 111 2.91 22.87 -35.78
C ARG A 111 3.67 22.55 -37.07
N SER A 112 4.66 21.65 -36.98
CA SER A 112 5.60 21.34 -38.07
C SER A 112 5.18 20.12 -38.89
N GLY A 113 4.50 19.14 -38.27
CA GLY A 113 4.03 17.90 -38.90
C GLY A 113 2.61 17.94 -39.50
N PRO A 114 1.96 19.11 -39.48
CA PRO A 114 0.51 19.32 -39.30
C PRO A 114 -0.33 18.08 -38.89
N TYR A 115 0.02 17.41 -37.80
CA TYR A 115 -0.73 16.25 -37.32
C TYR A 115 -1.91 16.67 -36.42
N SER A 116 -2.97 15.85 -36.38
CA SER A 116 -4.04 15.99 -35.38
C SER A 116 -3.52 15.71 -33.96
N ALA A 117 -4.18 16.26 -32.93
CA ALA A 117 -3.76 16.10 -31.54
C ALA A 117 -3.67 14.63 -31.11
N GLY A 118 -4.63 13.79 -31.52
CA GLY A 118 -4.62 12.37 -31.21
C GLY A 118 -3.46 11.61 -31.87
N TYR A 119 -3.11 11.97 -33.12
CA TYR A 119 -2.01 11.33 -33.82
C TYR A 119 -0.65 11.78 -33.30
N ALA A 120 -0.50 13.09 -33.00
CA ALA A 120 0.68 13.63 -32.36
C ALA A 120 0.96 12.96 -31.01
N LEU A 121 -0.08 12.74 -30.22
CA LEU A 121 -0.01 12.04 -28.94
C LEU A 121 0.50 10.60 -29.08
N ARG A 122 -0.02 9.85 -30.07
CA ARG A 122 0.46 8.51 -30.39
C ARG A 122 1.94 8.51 -30.79
N LEU A 123 2.34 9.42 -31.67
CA LEU A 123 3.70 9.48 -32.20
C LEU A 123 4.72 9.88 -31.11
N GLN A 124 4.36 10.81 -30.23
CA GLN A 124 5.20 11.20 -29.11
C GLN A 124 5.33 10.07 -28.08
N ARG A 125 4.25 9.35 -27.80
CA ARG A 125 4.29 8.13 -26.98
C ARG A 125 5.24 7.10 -27.57
N ASP A 126 5.13 6.80 -28.87
CA ASP A 126 5.99 5.81 -29.53
C ASP A 126 7.47 6.24 -29.59
N ARG A 127 7.73 7.56 -29.61
CA ARG A 127 9.10 8.11 -29.51
C ARG A 127 9.68 7.88 -28.12
N LEU A 128 8.95 8.22 -27.07
CA LEU A 128 9.36 8.01 -25.68
C LEU A 128 9.49 6.51 -25.37
N ALA A 129 8.57 5.69 -25.90
CA ALA A 129 8.60 4.24 -25.79
C ALA A 129 9.93 3.62 -26.20
N LYS A 130 10.47 4.05 -27.36
CA LYS A 130 11.74 3.55 -27.88
C LYS A 130 12.92 3.92 -27.00
N VAL A 131 12.85 5.06 -26.30
CA VAL A 131 13.88 5.50 -25.36
C VAL A 131 13.87 4.59 -24.12
N PHE A 132 12.69 4.29 -23.57
CA PHE A 132 12.55 3.40 -22.41
C PHE A 132 12.87 1.93 -22.71
N ASP A 133 12.49 1.42 -23.89
CA ASP A 133 12.76 0.02 -24.28
C ASP A 133 14.26 -0.24 -24.50
N GLY A 134 15.03 0.79 -24.83
CA GLY A 134 16.50 0.74 -24.93
C GLY A 134 17.25 0.76 -23.59
N MET A 135 16.56 0.84 -22.45
CA MET A 135 17.17 0.83 -21.11
C MET A 135 17.18 -0.59 -20.52
N ASP A 136 18.25 -0.99 -19.81
CA ASP A 136 18.35 -2.32 -19.18
C ASP A 136 17.71 -2.41 -17.79
N ASP A 137 17.42 -1.27 -17.16
CA ASP A 137 16.90 -1.20 -15.79
C ASP A 137 15.38 -1.50 -15.73
N ALA A 138 14.99 -2.53 -14.97
CA ALA A 138 13.60 -2.93 -14.76
C ALA A 138 12.75 -1.84 -14.08
N TYR A 139 13.35 -1.00 -13.23
CA TYR A 139 12.67 0.14 -12.60
C TYR A 139 12.35 1.22 -13.63
N LEU A 140 13.28 1.54 -14.54
CA LEU A 140 13.01 2.50 -15.61
C LEU A 140 11.98 1.97 -16.61
N LYS A 141 11.96 0.67 -16.88
CA LYS A 141 10.89 0.03 -17.67
C LYS A 141 9.51 0.18 -17.04
N SER A 142 9.41 0.13 -15.71
CA SER A 142 8.13 0.34 -15.01
C SER A 142 7.56 1.76 -15.17
N ARG A 143 8.40 2.76 -15.45
CA ARG A 143 7.96 4.15 -15.75
C ARG A 143 7.22 4.28 -17.08
N MET A 144 7.42 3.32 -17.97
CA MET A 144 6.69 3.27 -19.24
C MET A 144 5.19 3.07 -19.02
N ASP A 145 4.81 2.25 -18.04
CA ASP A 145 3.40 2.03 -17.68
C ASP A 145 2.76 3.34 -17.15
N ASP A 146 3.51 4.13 -16.38
CA ASP A 146 3.07 5.44 -15.90
C ASP A 146 2.84 6.43 -17.07
N LEU A 147 3.76 6.45 -18.03
CA LEU A 147 3.62 7.27 -19.23
C LEU A 147 2.41 6.85 -20.06
N ASP A 148 2.23 5.55 -20.30
CA ASP A 148 1.09 5.03 -21.06
C ASP A 148 -0.24 5.37 -20.38
N HIS A 149 -0.29 5.39 -19.05
CA HIS A 149 -1.47 5.87 -18.31
C HIS A 149 -1.75 7.36 -18.52
N VAL A 150 -0.71 8.21 -18.45
CA VAL A 150 -0.84 9.66 -18.68
C VAL A 150 -1.31 9.94 -20.11
N ILE A 151 -0.67 9.32 -21.10
CA ILE A 151 -1.04 9.43 -22.52
C ILE A 151 -2.47 8.95 -22.75
N GLY A 152 -2.85 7.79 -22.20
CA GLY A 152 -4.21 7.26 -22.31
C GLY A 152 -5.26 8.21 -21.72
N ARG A 153 -4.92 8.89 -20.63
CA ARG A 153 -5.80 9.87 -19.99
C ARG A 153 -5.95 11.14 -20.82
N ILE A 154 -4.87 11.71 -21.35
CA ILE A 154 -4.93 12.85 -22.30
C ILE A 154 -5.79 12.47 -23.52
N HIS A 155 -5.59 11.27 -24.07
CA HIS A 155 -6.36 10.78 -25.21
C HIS A 155 -7.86 10.69 -24.90
N ALA A 156 -8.24 10.25 -23.70
CA ALA A 156 -9.65 10.21 -23.28
C ALA A 156 -10.29 11.60 -23.27
N PHE A 157 -9.55 12.65 -22.90
CA PHE A 157 -10.02 14.04 -22.96
C PHE A 157 -10.05 14.62 -24.39
N LEU A 158 -9.31 14.02 -25.33
CA LEU A 158 -9.33 14.40 -26.75
C LEU A 158 -10.54 13.82 -27.51
N GLN A 159 -11.23 12.83 -26.95
CA GLN A 159 -12.39 12.17 -27.55
C GLN A 159 -13.66 13.03 -27.32
N PRO A 160 -14.42 13.37 -28.38
CA PRO A 160 -15.63 14.19 -28.26
C PRO A 160 -16.77 13.47 -27.52
N GLU A 161 -16.76 12.14 -27.52
CA GLU A 161 -17.64 11.31 -26.69
C GLU A 161 -16.86 10.84 -25.47
N ARG A 162 -16.85 11.67 -24.42
CA ARG A 162 -16.52 11.14 -23.10
C ARG A 162 -17.62 10.12 -22.78
N PRO A 163 -17.35 8.81 -22.63
CA PRO A 163 -18.34 7.95 -22.03
C PRO A 163 -18.70 8.61 -20.69
N PRO A 164 -20.00 8.79 -20.39
CA PRO A 164 -20.42 9.52 -19.19
C PRO A 164 -19.69 8.96 -17.98
N VAL A 165 -19.28 9.85 -17.07
CA VAL A 165 -18.77 9.49 -15.73
C VAL A 165 -19.58 8.31 -15.23
N MET A 166 -18.89 7.16 -15.10
CA MET A 166 -19.52 5.85 -15.01
C MET A 166 -20.58 5.84 -13.91
N LYS A 167 -21.85 5.82 -14.29
CA LYS A 167 -22.95 5.70 -13.34
C LYS A 167 -23.02 4.25 -12.86
N GLY A 168 -22.67 4.05 -11.60
CA GLY A 168 -23.01 2.88 -10.78
C GLY A 168 -22.33 1.58 -11.16
N LEU A 169 -21.08 1.38 -10.71
CA LEU A 169 -20.40 0.07 -10.71
C LEU A 169 -20.71 -0.76 -9.45
N ALA A 170 -21.67 -0.32 -8.64
CA ALA A 170 -21.96 -0.93 -7.36
C ALA A 170 -22.39 -2.40 -7.51
N GLY A 171 -21.59 -3.32 -6.95
CA GLY A 171 -21.83 -4.76 -7.07
C GLY A 171 -21.31 -5.40 -8.37
N GLU A 172 -20.58 -4.66 -9.20
CA GLU A 172 -19.98 -5.17 -10.44
C GLU A 172 -18.52 -5.58 -10.23
N ILE A 173 -18.03 -6.49 -11.09
CA ILE A 173 -16.64 -6.92 -11.17
C ILE A 173 -16.03 -6.31 -12.43
N LEU A 174 -15.00 -5.49 -12.28
CA LEU A 174 -14.31 -4.89 -13.42
C LEU A 174 -13.43 -5.94 -14.11
N VAL A 175 -13.56 -6.03 -15.43
CA VAL A 175 -12.79 -6.92 -16.29
C VAL A 175 -12.04 -6.05 -17.30
N CYS A 176 -10.72 -5.98 -17.21
CA CYS A 176 -9.92 -5.10 -18.07
C CYS A 176 -8.58 -5.74 -18.46
N ASP A 177 -7.83 -5.06 -19.33
CA ASP A 177 -6.48 -5.51 -19.69
C ASP A 177 -5.49 -5.29 -18.53
N ASN A 178 -5.44 -4.07 -18.02
CA ASN A 178 -4.66 -3.67 -16.85
C ASN A 178 -5.42 -2.61 -16.01
N ILE A 179 -4.97 -2.39 -14.78
CA ILE A 179 -5.53 -1.41 -13.86
C ILE A 179 -4.43 -0.55 -13.21
N ALA A 180 -4.58 0.78 -13.30
CA ALA A 180 -3.69 1.72 -12.66
C ALA A 180 -4.01 1.87 -11.15
N PRO A 181 -3.01 2.08 -10.27
CA PRO A 181 -3.25 2.28 -8.85
C PRO A 181 -4.22 3.43 -8.54
N SER A 182 -4.14 4.54 -9.27
CA SER A 182 -5.01 5.72 -9.09
C SER A 182 -6.50 5.43 -9.33
N GLU A 183 -6.81 4.42 -10.15
CA GLU A 183 -8.20 4.05 -10.46
C GLU A 183 -8.81 3.14 -9.39
N LEU A 184 -7.99 2.34 -8.68
CA LEU A 184 -8.48 1.37 -7.70
C LEU A 184 -9.29 2.01 -6.58
N ALA A 185 -8.80 3.11 -6.01
CA ALA A 185 -9.50 3.84 -4.95
C ALA A 185 -10.85 4.38 -5.43
N GLN A 186 -10.88 4.90 -6.66
CA GLN A 186 -12.10 5.46 -7.25
C GLN A 186 -13.14 4.38 -7.54
N LEU A 187 -12.70 3.23 -8.07
CA LEU A 187 -13.54 2.08 -8.37
C LEU A 187 -14.14 1.47 -7.09
N GLN A 188 -13.35 1.36 -6.04
CA GLN A 188 -13.83 0.89 -4.73
C GLN A 188 -14.89 1.85 -4.17
N ALA A 189 -14.66 3.16 -4.23
CA ALA A 189 -15.64 4.17 -3.79
C ALA A 189 -16.94 4.15 -4.62
N GLN A 190 -16.86 3.73 -5.89
CA GLN A 190 -18.02 3.53 -6.78
C GLN A 190 -18.74 2.18 -6.54
N GLY A 191 -18.22 1.34 -5.63
CA GLY A 191 -18.84 0.09 -5.21
C GLY A 191 -18.45 -1.14 -6.02
N VAL A 192 -17.34 -1.10 -6.77
CA VAL A 192 -16.79 -2.31 -7.41
C VAL A 192 -16.45 -3.34 -6.35
N VAL A 193 -16.88 -4.59 -6.56
CA VAL A 193 -16.68 -5.69 -5.58
C VAL A 193 -15.47 -6.56 -5.89
N GLY A 194 -14.85 -6.38 -7.05
CA GLY A 194 -13.61 -7.06 -7.41
C GLY A 194 -13.13 -6.73 -8.81
N ILE A 195 -11.88 -7.11 -9.12
CA ILE A 195 -11.23 -6.78 -10.38
C ILE A 195 -10.51 -8.00 -10.94
N VAL A 196 -10.60 -8.18 -12.25
CA VAL A 196 -9.91 -9.22 -13.00
C VAL A 196 -9.19 -8.59 -14.17
N THR A 197 -7.87 -8.80 -14.28
CA THR A 197 -7.05 -8.23 -15.35
C THR A 197 -6.41 -9.31 -16.24
N ALA A 198 -6.31 -9.02 -17.55
CA ALA A 198 -5.68 -9.93 -18.50
C ALA A 198 -4.15 -9.92 -18.37
N ALA A 199 -3.56 -8.78 -18.02
CA ALA A 199 -2.14 -8.56 -17.76
C ALA A 199 -1.89 -8.14 -16.31
N GLY A 200 -0.61 -7.94 -15.95
CA GLY A 200 -0.20 -7.48 -14.61
C GLY A 200 0.43 -8.57 -13.75
N SER A 201 0.96 -8.16 -12.59
CA SER A 201 1.71 -9.02 -11.67
C SER A 201 1.13 -8.94 -10.25
N ALA A 202 1.18 -10.06 -9.51
CA ALA A 202 0.76 -10.12 -8.10
C ALA A 202 1.66 -9.28 -7.17
N LEU A 203 2.85 -8.90 -7.65
CA LEU A 203 3.79 -8.02 -6.97
C LEU A 203 3.68 -6.55 -7.43
N SER A 204 2.76 -6.24 -8.36
CA SER A 204 2.56 -4.87 -8.83
C SER A 204 2.03 -3.96 -7.73
N HIS A 205 2.28 -2.66 -7.85
CA HIS A 205 1.73 -1.64 -6.93
C HIS A 205 0.20 -1.67 -6.87
N SER A 206 -0.48 -1.93 -8.00
CA SER A 206 -1.93 -2.15 -8.04
C SER A 206 -2.36 -3.34 -7.17
N ALA A 207 -1.56 -4.41 -7.12
CA ALA A 207 -1.82 -5.57 -6.25
C ALA A 207 -1.58 -5.28 -4.77
N ILE A 208 -0.58 -4.47 -4.43
CA ILE A 208 -0.35 -4.01 -3.06
C ILE A 208 -1.55 -3.19 -2.59
N LEU A 209 -1.94 -2.18 -3.37
CA LEU A 209 -3.05 -1.30 -3.04
C LEU A 209 -4.40 -2.02 -2.92
N ALA A 210 -4.66 -2.98 -3.82
CA ALA A 210 -5.88 -3.79 -3.76
C ALA A 210 -5.97 -4.60 -2.45
N ARG A 211 -4.84 -5.06 -1.89
CA ARG A 211 -4.80 -5.74 -0.57
C ARG A 211 -5.14 -4.78 0.56
N SER A 212 -4.57 -3.58 0.55
CA SER A 212 -4.87 -2.52 1.53
C SER A 212 -6.34 -2.10 1.49
N LEU A 213 -6.94 -2.10 0.29
CA LEU A 213 -8.37 -1.79 0.07
C LEU A 213 -9.33 -2.95 0.35
N HIS A 214 -8.81 -4.15 0.68
CA HIS A 214 -9.58 -5.39 0.78
C HIS A 214 -10.44 -5.68 -0.46
N LEU A 215 -9.95 -5.30 -1.64
CA LEU A 215 -10.63 -5.50 -2.92
C LEU A 215 -10.05 -6.74 -3.62
N PRO A 216 -10.82 -7.81 -3.85
CA PRO A 216 -10.34 -9.00 -4.54
C PRO A 216 -9.78 -8.65 -5.93
N LEU A 217 -8.55 -9.06 -6.20
CA LEU A 217 -7.86 -8.82 -7.47
C LEU A 217 -7.24 -10.11 -7.99
N ILE A 218 -7.56 -10.46 -9.23
CA ILE A 218 -6.92 -11.55 -9.98
C ILE A 218 -6.27 -10.96 -11.22
N VAL A 219 -4.99 -11.25 -11.42
CA VAL A 219 -4.20 -10.71 -12.53
C VAL A 219 -3.70 -11.81 -13.46
N ASN A 220 -3.22 -11.43 -14.64
CA ASN A 220 -2.62 -12.33 -15.61
C ASN A 220 -3.56 -13.49 -15.99
N VAL A 221 -4.80 -13.15 -16.39
CA VAL A 221 -5.80 -14.12 -16.86
C VAL A 221 -5.75 -14.19 -18.39
N PRO A 222 -5.24 -15.28 -18.98
CA PRO A 222 -5.07 -15.38 -20.42
C PRO A 222 -6.43 -15.32 -21.14
N GLN A 223 -6.50 -14.54 -22.23
CA GLN A 223 -7.70 -14.43 -23.08
C GLN A 223 -8.96 -13.96 -22.32
N LEU A 224 -8.80 -13.23 -21.21
CA LEU A 224 -9.91 -12.77 -20.39
C LEU A 224 -10.97 -12.00 -21.20
N LEU A 225 -10.53 -10.98 -21.96
CA LEU A 225 -11.41 -10.07 -22.69
C LEU A 225 -12.17 -10.75 -23.85
N SER A 226 -11.71 -11.90 -24.34
CA SER A 226 -12.41 -12.67 -25.38
C SER A 226 -13.37 -13.72 -24.81
N ARG A 227 -13.19 -14.09 -23.54
CA ARG A 227 -13.96 -15.16 -22.87
C ARG A 227 -15.09 -14.64 -21.99
N VAL A 228 -14.95 -13.43 -21.45
CA VAL A 228 -15.94 -12.76 -20.61
C VAL A 228 -16.53 -11.58 -21.38
N ALA A 229 -17.86 -11.49 -21.47
CA ALA A 229 -18.51 -10.29 -21.99
C ALA A 229 -19.14 -9.46 -20.88
N ASP A 230 -19.44 -8.21 -21.24
CA ASP A 230 -20.17 -7.29 -20.38
C ASP A 230 -21.52 -7.90 -19.95
N GLY A 231 -21.83 -7.82 -18.66
CA GLY A 231 -23.04 -8.34 -18.04
C GLY A 231 -23.01 -9.81 -17.62
N ASP A 232 -21.98 -10.59 -17.99
CA ASP A 232 -21.80 -11.99 -17.56
C ASP A 232 -21.73 -12.07 -16.03
N VAL A 233 -22.25 -13.14 -15.42
CA VAL A 233 -22.18 -13.30 -13.96
C VAL A 233 -20.85 -13.95 -13.61
N LEU A 234 -20.07 -13.32 -12.72
CA LEU A 234 -18.77 -13.84 -12.29
C LEU A 234 -18.80 -14.18 -10.80
N ILE A 235 -18.13 -15.26 -10.44
CA ILE A 235 -17.64 -15.54 -9.09
C ILE A 235 -16.12 -15.56 -9.17
N ILE A 236 -15.45 -14.80 -8.31
CA ILE A 236 -14.00 -14.72 -8.27
C ILE A 236 -13.49 -15.04 -6.87
N ASP A 237 -12.33 -15.69 -6.79
CA ASP A 237 -11.57 -15.90 -5.56
C ASP A 237 -10.13 -15.40 -5.77
N GLY A 238 -9.82 -14.28 -5.12
CA GLY A 238 -8.52 -13.64 -5.19
C GLY A 238 -7.42 -14.33 -4.40
N ALA A 239 -7.72 -15.39 -3.63
CA ALA A 239 -6.72 -16.17 -2.92
C ALA A 239 -6.09 -17.26 -3.81
N ASP A 240 -6.91 -18.00 -4.56
CA ASP A 240 -6.45 -19.06 -5.46
C ASP A 240 -6.40 -18.63 -6.94
N GLY A 241 -6.92 -17.44 -7.27
CA GLY A 241 -6.94 -16.91 -8.63
C GLY A 241 -8.03 -17.53 -9.51
N SER A 242 -9.03 -18.19 -8.92
CA SER A 242 -10.10 -18.85 -9.68
C SER A 242 -11.22 -17.89 -10.07
N ILE A 243 -11.74 -18.08 -11.29
CA ILE A 243 -12.83 -17.29 -11.86
C ILE A 243 -13.84 -18.26 -12.47
N THR A 244 -15.09 -18.16 -12.02
CA THR A 244 -16.22 -18.89 -12.62
C THR A 244 -17.13 -17.90 -13.33
N ALA A 245 -17.12 -17.91 -14.65
CA ALA A 245 -18.04 -17.14 -15.47
C ALA A 245 -19.31 -17.94 -15.79
N ASN A 246 -20.45 -17.25 -15.72
CA ASN A 246 -21.80 -17.79 -15.89
C ASN A 246 -22.06 -19.05 -15.03
N PRO A 247 -21.93 -18.95 -13.69
CA PRO A 247 -22.06 -20.08 -12.78
C PRO A 247 -23.44 -20.75 -12.85
N LEU A 248 -23.48 -22.08 -12.75
CA LEU A 248 -24.71 -22.84 -12.58
C LEU A 248 -25.23 -22.78 -11.14
N ALA A 249 -26.43 -23.33 -10.94
CA ALA A 249 -27.05 -23.43 -9.62
C ALA A 249 -26.16 -24.12 -8.58
N ASP A 250 -25.38 -25.13 -8.96
CA ASP A 250 -24.43 -25.82 -8.06
C ASP A 250 -23.32 -24.89 -7.59
N ASN A 251 -22.67 -24.18 -8.51
CA ASN A 251 -21.62 -23.20 -8.20
C ASN A 251 -22.14 -22.09 -7.27
N LEU A 252 -23.37 -21.61 -7.50
CA LEU A 252 -24.01 -20.60 -6.65
C LEU A 252 -24.34 -21.14 -5.25
N ARG A 253 -24.73 -22.42 -5.14
CA ARG A 253 -24.96 -23.07 -3.84
C ARG A 253 -23.67 -23.19 -3.05
N ASP A 254 -22.59 -23.64 -3.69
CA ASP A 254 -21.28 -23.77 -3.06
C ASP A 254 -20.73 -22.42 -2.60
N TYR A 255 -20.83 -21.39 -3.44
CA TYR A 255 -20.44 -20.02 -3.08
C TYR A 255 -21.20 -19.49 -1.87
N ARG A 256 -22.53 -19.68 -1.83
CA ARG A 256 -23.35 -19.28 -0.68
C ARG A 256 -22.99 -20.07 0.59
N ALA A 257 -22.67 -21.35 0.46
CA ALA A 257 -22.24 -22.18 1.59
C ALA A 257 -20.91 -21.66 2.16
N ARG A 258 -19.93 -21.35 1.30
CA ARG A 258 -18.63 -20.78 1.71
C ARG A 258 -18.80 -19.41 2.37
N LEU A 259 -19.60 -18.51 1.80
CA LEU A 259 -19.91 -17.21 2.41
C LEU A 259 -20.52 -17.36 3.80
N LYS A 260 -21.46 -18.31 3.97
CA LYS A 260 -22.11 -18.56 5.25
C LYS A 260 -21.11 -19.09 6.28
N GLU A 261 -20.21 -20.00 5.88
CA GLU A 261 -19.18 -20.56 6.75
C GLU A 261 -18.15 -19.49 7.14
N HIS A 262 -17.64 -18.70 6.20
CA HIS A 262 -16.77 -17.56 6.53
C HIS A 262 -17.44 -16.55 7.46
N ALA A 263 -18.70 -16.19 7.20
CA ALA A 263 -19.45 -15.30 8.08
C ALA A 263 -19.67 -15.92 9.47
N ARG A 264 -19.77 -17.25 9.58
CA ARG A 264 -19.87 -17.96 10.85
C ARG A 264 -18.53 -17.94 11.59
N GLU A 265 -17.45 -18.30 10.91
CA GLU A 265 -16.09 -18.27 11.44
C GLU A 265 -15.72 -16.87 11.96
N GLN A 266 -15.98 -15.82 11.19
CA GLN A 266 -15.75 -14.43 11.62
C GLN A 266 -16.56 -14.06 12.86
N ARG A 267 -17.80 -14.55 12.98
CA ARG A 267 -18.61 -14.38 14.20
C ARG A 267 -18.04 -15.16 15.38
N GLU A 268 -17.54 -16.37 15.16
CA GLU A 268 -16.90 -17.19 16.19
C GLU A 268 -15.58 -16.55 16.68
N LEU A 269 -14.72 -16.10 15.76
CA LEU A 269 -13.51 -15.33 16.07
C LEU A 269 -13.83 -14.02 16.79
N GLY A 270 -14.87 -13.30 16.36
CA GLY A 270 -15.34 -12.08 17.02
C GLY A 270 -15.70 -12.28 18.50
N ARG A 271 -16.18 -13.47 18.88
CA ARG A 271 -16.47 -13.82 20.29
C ARG A 271 -15.21 -14.04 21.12
N LEU A 272 -14.07 -14.32 20.48
CA LEU A 272 -12.79 -14.54 21.18
C LEU A 272 -12.12 -13.24 21.61
N ARG A 273 -12.50 -12.09 21.06
CA ARG A 273 -11.89 -10.78 21.37
C ARG A 273 -11.85 -10.44 22.86
N SER A 274 -12.83 -10.89 23.64
CA SER A 274 -12.92 -10.65 25.09
C SER A 274 -12.53 -11.86 25.94
N LYS A 275 -12.07 -12.96 25.33
CA LYS A 275 -11.68 -14.19 26.03
C LYS A 275 -10.19 -14.15 26.39
N PRO A 276 -9.80 -14.79 27.50
CA PRO A 276 -8.39 -14.92 27.83
C PRO A 276 -7.68 -15.81 26.81
N SER A 277 -6.46 -15.43 26.46
CA SER A 277 -5.58 -16.22 25.60
C SER A 277 -4.85 -17.26 26.44
N ARG A 278 -5.44 -18.45 26.53
CA ARG A 278 -4.96 -19.53 27.39
C ARG A 278 -4.93 -20.85 26.64
N THR A 279 -3.86 -21.62 26.80
CA THR A 279 -3.75 -22.96 26.23
C THR A 279 -4.69 -23.97 26.91
N ARG A 280 -4.85 -25.16 26.33
CA ARG A 280 -5.73 -26.21 26.90
C ARG A 280 -5.26 -26.69 28.27
N ASP A 281 -3.95 -26.65 28.52
CA ASP A 281 -3.27 -26.97 29.78
C ASP A 281 -3.09 -25.76 30.70
N GLN A 282 -3.84 -24.68 30.47
CA GLN A 282 -3.96 -23.51 31.34
C GLN A 282 -2.74 -22.57 31.40
N VAL A 283 -1.87 -22.56 30.40
CA VAL A 283 -0.80 -21.59 30.27
C VAL A 283 -1.33 -20.31 29.63
N ASP A 284 -1.22 -19.19 30.33
CA ASP A 284 -1.59 -17.87 29.81
C ASP A 284 -0.51 -17.35 28.84
N ILE A 285 -0.94 -16.91 27.65
CA ILE A 285 -0.07 -16.34 26.61
C ILE A 285 -0.60 -14.97 26.25
N ALA A 286 0.23 -13.94 26.40
CA ALA A 286 -0.17 -12.59 25.99
C ALA A 286 -0.17 -12.46 24.47
N LEU A 287 -1.32 -12.14 23.88
CA LEU A 287 -1.42 -11.77 22.47
C LEU A 287 -1.35 -10.25 22.36
N LEU A 288 -0.20 -9.76 21.88
CA LEU A 288 0.08 -8.35 21.68
C LEU A 288 0.07 -8.03 20.18
N ALA A 289 -0.31 -6.80 19.83
CA ALA A 289 -0.31 -6.35 18.44
C ALA A 289 0.97 -5.57 18.10
N ASN A 290 1.31 -5.54 16.81
CA ASN A 290 2.30 -4.62 16.26
C ASN A 290 1.55 -3.42 15.67
N ALA A 291 2.10 -2.22 15.84
CA ALA A 291 1.51 -0.99 15.36
C ALA A 291 2.59 -0.02 14.87
N GLU A 292 2.22 0.84 13.92
CA GLU A 292 3.08 1.91 13.39
C GLU A 292 2.35 3.27 13.40
N SER A 293 1.03 3.25 13.51
CA SER A 293 0.15 4.41 13.49
C SER A 293 -0.89 4.39 14.63
N LEU A 294 -1.54 5.52 14.89
CA LEU A 294 -2.65 5.61 15.85
C LEU A 294 -3.90 4.81 15.39
N GLU A 295 -4.08 4.64 14.09
CA GLU A 295 -5.14 3.81 13.51
C GLU A 295 -4.92 2.34 13.89
N ASP A 296 -3.68 1.84 13.78
CA ASP A 296 -3.32 0.49 14.21
C ASP A 296 -3.55 0.28 15.71
N VAL A 297 -3.22 1.28 16.54
CA VAL A 297 -3.48 1.25 17.99
C VAL A 297 -4.97 1.09 18.25
N THR A 298 -5.79 1.88 17.56
CA THR A 298 -7.26 1.85 17.69
C THR A 298 -7.81 0.50 17.26
N GLN A 299 -7.32 -0.04 16.15
CA GLN A 299 -7.71 -1.36 15.64
C GLN A 299 -7.29 -2.48 16.58
N ALA A 300 -6.05 -2.47 17.07
CA ALA A 300 -5.53 -3.44 18.03
C ALA A 300 -6.37 -3.47 19.31
N HIS A 301 -6.72 -2.30 19.85
CA HIS A 301 -7.60 -2.19 21.01
C HIS A 301 -8.99 -2.80 20.72
N ALA A 302 -9.61 -2.47 19.58
CA ALA A 302 -10.92 -2.98 19.15
C ALA A 302 -10.94 -4.50 18.90
N LEU A 303 -9.80 -5.08 18.52
CA LEU A 303 -9.61 -6.52 18.35
C LEU A 303 -9.33 -7.26 19.66
N GLY A 304 -9.16 -6.55 20.77
CA GLY A 304 -8.92 -7.16 22.08
C GLY A 304 -7.45 -7.51 22.36
N ALA A 305 -6.50 -6.90 21.64
CA ALA A 305 -5.08 -7.11 21.90
C ALA A 305 -4.72 -6.73 23.34
N GLN A 306 -3.94 -7.56 24.04
CA GLN A 306 -3.62 -7.37 25.45
C GLN A 306 -2.58 -6.25 25.69
N GLY A 307 -2.10 -5.62 24.63
CA GLY A 307 -1.09 -4.56 24.62
C GLY A 307 -0.47 -4.46 23.22
N LEU A 308 0.49 -3.55 23.08
CA LEU A 308 1.36 -3.46 21.90
C LEU A 308 2.70 -4.11 22.22
N GLY A 309 3.04 -5.14 21.44
CA GLY A 309 4.29 -5.89 21.55
C GLY A 309 5.44 -5.16 20.85
N LEU A 310 5.09 -4.37 19.84
CA LEU A 310 6.00 -3.57 19.06
C LEU A 310 5.27 -2.34 18.49
N TYR A 311 5.69 -1.15 18.87
CA TYR A 311 5.34 0.10 18.22
C TYR A 311 6.57 0.57 17.44
N ARG A 312 6.46 0.58 16.11
CA ARG A 312 7.52 0.99 15.18
C ARG A 312 7.52 2.51 15.06
N THR A 313 8.65 3.13 15.39
CA THR A 313 8.76 4.60 15.41
C THR A 313 9.22 5.17 14.08
N GLU A 314 9.70 4.35 13.16
CA GLU A 314 10.34 4.81 11.91
C GLU A 314 9.43 5.69 11.08
N PHE A 315 8.12 5.40 11.06
CA PHE A 315 7.15 6.19 10.32
C PHE A 315 7.13 7.67 10.73
N LEU A 316 7.43 7.96 12.00
CA LEU A 316 7.52 9.34 12.49
C LEU A 316 8.71 10.12 11.89
N PHE A 317 9.74 9.41 11.43
CA PHE A 317 10.97 9.98 10.88
C PHE A 317 11.00 9.96 9.33
N LEU A 318 10.13 9.15 8.69
CA LEU A 318 10.11 8.99 7.24
C LEU A 318 9.32 10.12 6.53
N GLN A 319 9.65 10.36 5.26
CA GLN A 319 8.95 11.30 4.35
C GLN A 319 8.90 12.78 4.79
N ARG A 320 9.87 13.23 5.60
CA ARG A 320 9.98 14.62 6.08
C ARG A 320 11.35 15.20 5.76
N ASN A 321 11.42 16.53 5.67
CA ASN A 321 12.69 17.24 5.46
C ASN A 321 13.41 17.55 6.78
N GLU A 322 12.71 17.43 7.91
CA GLU A 322 13.21 17.76 9.25
C GLU A 322 12.93 16.63 10.24
N LEU A 323 13.79 16.53 11.24
CA LEU A 323 13.68 15.56 12.33
C LEU A 323 12.53 15.92 13.27
N PRO A 324 11.70 14.94 13.70
CA PRO A 324 10.63 15.19 14.66
C PRO A 324 11.24 15.60 16.00
N ASP A 325 10.73 16.71 16.56
CA ASP A 325 11.20 17.22 17.83
C ASP A 325 10.70 16.37 19.02
N GLU A 326 11.14 16.71 20.23
CA GLU A 326 10.75 15.96 21.44
C GLU A 326 9.24 16.02 21.69
N GLU A 327 8.59 17.14 21.39
CA GLU A 327 7.19 17.36 21.70
C GLU A 327 6.28 16.56 20.76
N GLU A 328 6.58 16.54 19.46
CA GLU A 328 5.88 15.72 18.48
C GLU A 328 6.01 14.22 18.81
N GLN A 329 7.23 13.78 19.15
CA GLN A 329 7.48 12.41 19.58
C GLN A 329 6.71 12.08 20.87
N PHE A 330 6.73 12.99 21.85
CA PHE A 330 6.02 12.81 23.13
C PHE A 330 4.51 12.65 22.90
N GLN A 331 3.91 13.51 22.08
CA GLN A 331 2.47 13.44 21.77
C GLN A 331 2.12 12.11 21.11
N THR A 332 2.91 11.68 20.13
CA THR A 332 2.71 10.38 19.46
C THR A 332 2.74 9.21 20.45
N TYR A 333 3.77 9.16 21.31
CA TYR A 333 3.93 8.07 22.28
C TYR A 333 2.89 8.12 23.40
N ARG A 334 2.50 9.32 23.84
CA ARG A 334 1.41 9.53 24.80
C ARG A 334 0.09 9.01 24.24
N ASP A 335 -0.23 9.36 23.00
CA ASP A 335 -1.49 8.99 22.38
C ASP A 335 -1.58 7.48 22.15
N ALA A 336 -0.46 6.83 21.79
CA ALA A 336 -0.37 5.37 21.75
C ALA A 336 -0.60 4.73 23.14
N ALA A 337 -0.02 5.30 24.20
CA ALA A 337 -0.22 4.82 25.58
C ALA A 337 -1.68 4.95 26.04
N LEU A 338 -2.30 6.10 25.78
CA LEU A 338 -3.69 6.38 26.12
C LEU A 338 -4.66 5.51 25.30
N GLY A 339 -4.41 5.34 24.00
CA GLY A 339 -5.22 4.50 23.11
C GLY A 339 -5.32 3.04 23.55
N MET A 340 -4.29 2.54 24.26
CA MET A 340 -4.28 1.20 24.81
C MET A 340 -4.92 1.06 26.20
N SER A 341 -5.45 2.15 26.77
CA SER A 341 -6.29 2.14 27.98
C SER A 341 -5.67 1.35 29.16
N GLY A 342 -4.39 1.60 29.43
CA GLY A 342 -3.65 0.97 30.54
C GLY A 342 -3.00 -0.38 30.23
N ARG A 343 -3.18 -0.91 29.00
CA ARG A 343 -2.42 -2.07 28.49
C ARG A 343 -0.98 -1.64 28.12
N PRO A 344 0.01 -2.54 28.24
CA PRO A 344 1.40 -2.20 27.96
C PRO A 344 1.64 -1.85 26.49
N VAL A 345 2.53 -0.89 26.24
CA VAL A 345 2.98 -0.48 24.91
C VAL A 345 4.50 -0.55 24.85
N THR A 346 5.03 -1.42 24.00
CA THR A 346 6.47 -1.51 23.74
C THR A 346 6.85 -0.58 22.59
N ILE A 347 7.56 0.49 22.88
CA ILE A 347 8.09 1.40 21.87
C ILE A 347 9.49 0.95 21.49
N ARG A 348 9.68 0.60 20.21
CA ARG A 348 11.02 0.32 19.70
C ARG A 348 11.72 1.63 19.39
N THR A 349 12.94 1.81 19.85
CA THR A 349 13.74 2.98 19.44
C THR A 349 14.02 2.93 17.94
N LEU A 350 14.39 4.06 17.35
CA LEU A 350 14.55 4.21 15.90
C LEU A 350 15.43 3.11 15.27
N ASP A 351 14.87 2.33 14.34
CA ASP A 351 15.59 1.41 13.46
C ASP A 351 15.45 1.83 11.98
N LEU A 352 16.27 2.84 11.63
CA LEU A 352 16.42 3.37 10.29
C LEU A 352 17.76 2.90 9.71
N GLY A 353 17.75 2.39 8.47
CA GLY A 353 18.93 2.05 7.68
C GLY A 353 18.94 2.84 6.37
N ALA A 354 20.06 2.81 5.65
CA ALA A 354 20.23 3.54 4.37
C ALA A 354 19.30 3.07 3.23
N ASP A 355 18.63 1.93 3.41
CA ASP A 355 17.60 1.38 2.54
C ASP A 355 16.26 2.13 2.60
N LYS A 356 16.06 2.93 3.65
CA LYS A 356 14.84 3.72 3.84
C LYS A 356 15.11 5.15 3.38
N ALA A 357 14.25 5.69 2.50
CA ALA A 357 14.39 7.01 1.90
C ALA A 357 14.31 8.14 2.95
N ASP A 358 15.42 8.38 3.62
CA ASP A 358 15.60 9.44 4.60
C ASP A 358 15.99 10.74 3.90
N ARG A 359 15.08 11.72 3.90
CA ARG A 359 15.33 13.06 3.36
C ARG A 359 16.01 13.99 4.37
N THR A 360 16.17 13.57 5.63
CA THR A 360 16.76 14.38 6.71
C THR A 360 18.28 14.19 6.86
N GLY A 361 18.85 13.14 6.27
CA GLY A 361 20.29 12.86 6.28
C GLY A 361 20.81 12.22 7.58
N LEU A 362 19.98 11.52 8.36
CA LEU A 362 20.43 10.69 9.49
C LEU A 362 21.29 9.53 9.03
N THR A 363 20.86 8.84 7.98
CA THR A 363 21.53 7.65 7.44
C THR A 363 22.55 8.02 6.37
N LEU A 364 23.62 7.23 6.27
CA LEU A 364 24.61 7.39 5.22
C LEU A 364 24.00 6.98 3.87
N SER A 365 24.05 7.85 2.86
CA SER A 365 23.40 7.62 1.57
C SER A 365 24.05 6.53 0.71
N ASN A 366 25.30 6.12 1.03
CA ASN A 366 26.12 5.24 0.20
C ASN A 366 26.76 4.09 1.01
N GLU A 367 25.97 3.31 1.74
CA GLU A 367 26.45 2.05 2.32
C GLU A 367 26.36 0.91 1.30
N GLU A 368 27.43 0.14 1.11
CA GLU A 368 27.42 -1.05 0.23
C GLU A 368 26.38 -2.09 0.70
N ASN A 369 26.19 -2.20 2.02
CA ASN A 369 25.18 -3.08 2.60
C ASN A 369 24.45 -2.39 3.77
N PRO A 370 23.32 -1.72 3.50
CA PRO A 370 22.51 -1.04 4.50
C PRO A 370 21.98 -1.97 5.61
N ALA A 371 21.76 -3.25 5.31
CA ALA A 371 21.26 -4.22 6.30
C ALA A 371 22.30 -4.52 7.39
N LEU A 372 23.59 -4.43 7.06
CA LEU A 372 24.71 -4.66 7.98
C LEU A 372 25.34 -3.36 8.50
N GLY A 373 24.87 -2.19 8.02
CA GLY A 373 25.46 -0.88 8.26
C GLY A 373 25.03 -0.18 9.54
N LEU A 374 25.01 1.16 9.49
CA LEU A 374 24.73 2.05 10.60
C LEU A 374 23.20 2.21 10.82
N ARG A 375 22.62 1.27 11.57
CA ARG A 375 21.18 1.25 11.90
C ARG A 375 20.89 0.88 13.35
N GLY A 376 19.63 1.00 13.76
CA GLY A 376 19.14 0.63 15.09
C GLY A 376 19.95 1.27 16.23
N VAL A 377 20.39 0.45 17.20
CA VAL A 377 21.20 0.93 18.33
C VAL A 377 22.52 1.60 17.89
N ARG A 378 23.14 1.15 16.79
CA ARG A 378 24.40 1.73 16.30
C ARG A 378 24.20 3.16 15.85
N LEU A 379 23.11 3.41 15.12
CA LEU A 379 22.71 4.76 14.73
C LEU A 379 22.40 5.61 15.96
N SER A 380 21.69 5.05 16.94
CA SER A 380 21.35 5.74 18.20
C SER A 380 22.59 6.17 19.01
N LEU A 381 23.65 5.35 18.98
CA LEU A 381 24.93 5.66 19.62
C LEU A 381 25.74 6.69 18.81
N ALA A 382 25.75 6.60 17.48
CA ALA A 382 26.44 7.54 16.61
C ALA A 382 25.77 8.93 16.55
N ARG A 383 24.45 9.00 16.73
CA ARG A 383 23.63 10.22 16.69
C ARG A 383 22.96 10.47 18.06
N PRO A 384 23.74 10.81 19.10
CA PRO A 384 23.24 10.86 20.48
C PRO A 384 22.11 11.87 20.70
N LYS A 385 22.11 13.01 19.99
CA LYS A 385 21.04 14.01 20.11
C LYS A 385 19.67 13.44 19.73
N VAL A 386 19.60 12.68 18.63
CA VAL A 386 18.34 12.09 18.15
C VAL A 386 17.86 11.01 19.12
N ALA A 387 18.78 10.17 19.59
CA ALA A 387 18.47 9.17 20.61
C ALA A 387 18.00 9.81 21.92
N ASP A 388 18.63 10.90 22.37
CA ASP A 388 18.25 11.60 23.59
C ASP A 388 16.87 12.23 23.45
N THR A 389 16.57 12.89 22.32
CA THR A 389 15.23 13.42 22.00
C THR A 389 14.16 12.32 22.07
N GLN A 390 14.42 11.18 21.42
CA GLN A 390 13.46 10.07 21.41
C GLN A 390 13.26 9.47 22.81
N LEU A 391 14.35 9.19 23.54
CA LEU A 391 14.27 8.62 24.88
C LEU A 391 13.57 9.58 25.85
N ARG A 392 13.83 10.90 25.77
CA ARG A 392 13.14 11.91 26.58
C ARG A 392 11.64 11.89 26.31
N ALA A 393 11.23 11.86 25.04
CA ALA A 393 9.83 11.76 24.64
C ALA A 393 9.14 10.49 25.20
N ILE A 394 9.79 9.32 25.09
CA ILE A 394 9.24 8.06 25.65
C ILE A 394 9.12 8.14 27.17
N LEU A 395 10.16 8.65 27.86
CA LEU A 395 10.16 8.79 29.32
C LEU A 395 9.07 9.75 29.80
N ARG A 396 8.85 10.88 29.13
CA ARG A 396 7.73 11.79 29.42
C ARG A 396 6.37 11.12 29.19
N ALA A 397 6.22 10.37 28.09
CA ALA A 397 4.98 9.66 27.78
C ALA A 397 4.68 8.53 28.78
N SER A 398 5.70 8.00 29.49
CA SER A 398 5.52 6.94 30.49
C SER A 398 4.63 7.34 31.67
N ALA A 399 4.41 8.63 31.91
CA ALA A 399 3.47 9.11 32.92
C ALA A 399 1.99 8.85 32.58
N TYR A 400 1.69 8.52 31.30
CA TYR A 400 0.33 8.38 30.79
C TYR A 400 -0.10 6.92 30.57
N GLY A 401 0.81 5.95 30.76
CA GLY A 401 0.52 4.54 30.58
C GLY A 401 1.74 3.64 30.76
N LYS A 402 1.53 2.34 30.59
CA LYS A 402 2.57 1.33 30.79
C LYS A 402 3.49 1.23 29.57
N LEU A 403 4.47 2.12 29.46
CA LEU A 403 5.45 2.09 28.38
C LEU A 403 6.63 1.17 28.69
N ARG A 404 7.15 0.54 27.64
CA ARG A 404 8.40 -0.25 27.64
C ARG A 404 9.26 0.24 26.48
N VAL A 405 10.58 0.28 26.66
CA VAL A 405 11.54 0.62 25.61
C VAL A 405 12.13 -0.68 25.05
N LEU A 406 12.17 -0.83 23.73
CA LEU A 406 12.79 -1.96 23.05
C LEU A 406 13.92 -1.46 22.15
N VAL A 407 15.13 -2.00 22.33
CA VAL A 407 16.31 -1.59 21.57
C VAL A 407 16.53 -2.54 20.39
N PRO A 408 16.54 -2.06 19.13
CA PRO A 408 16.80 -2.85 17.93
C PRO A 408 18.30 -3.06 17.67
N MET A 409 18.61 -4.08 16.88
CA MET A 409 19.94 -4.39 16.33
C MET A 409 21.04 -4.55 17.39
N VAL A 410 20.65 -4.95 18.61
CA VAL A 410 21.59 -5.22 19.70
C VAL A 410 22.53 -6.35 19.27
N SER A 411 23.81 -6.16 19.53
CA SER A 411 24.85 -7.12 19.23
C SER A 411 25.83 -7.33 20.37
N THR A 412 26.00 -6.33 21.25
CA THR A 412 26.94 -6.39 22.39
C THR A 412 26.32 -5.91 23.70
N ARG A 413 26.93 -6.29 24.83
CA ARG A 413 26.52 -5.86 26.18
C ARG A 413 26.68 -4.34 26.35
N GLU A 414 27.74 -3.79 25.78
CA GLU A 414 28.11 -2.37 25.89
C GLU A 414 27.05 -1.46 25.29
N GLU A 415 26.42 -1.86 24.20
CA GLU A 415 25.31 -1.14 23.55
C GLU A 415 24.13 -0.97 24.52
N LEU A 416 23.68 -2.05 25.15
CA LEU A 416 22.59 -2.02 26.13
C LEU A 416 22.96 -1.23 27.39
N LEU A 417 24.19 -1.39 27.88
CA LEU A 417 24.68 -0.65 29.04
C LEU A 417 24.69 0.87 28.77
N ALA A 418 25.07 1.28 27.56
CA ALA A 418 25.04 2.68 27.15
C ALA A 418 23.61 3.24 27.10
N VAL A 419 22.66 2.49 26.53
CA VAL A 419 21.24 2.89 26.49
C VAL A 419 20.66 2.98 27.91
N ARG A 420 20.92 1.99 28.78
CA ARG A 420 20.43 1.98 30.17
C ARG A 420 20.93 3.19 30.96
N ARG A 421 22.23 3.49 30.88
CA ARG A 421 22.82 4.67 31.54
C ARG A 421 22.20 5.97 31.03
N ARG A 422 21.96 6.06 29.71
CA ARG A 422 21.34 7.21 29.09
C ARG A 422 19.89 7.40 29.57
N MET A 423 19.09 6.33 29.63
CA MET A 423 17.72 6.39 30.18
C MET A 423 17.69 6.87 31.64
N LEU A 424 18.59 6.37 32.50
CA LEU A 424 18.67 6.80 33.90
C LEU A 424 18.98 8.29 34.00
N LYS A 425 20.02 8.76 33.30
CA LYS A 425 20.41 10.17 33.28
C LYS A 425 19.28 11.08 32.78
N LEU A 426 18.64 10.71 31.66
CA LEU A 426 17.55 11.49 31.09
C LEU A 426 16.31 11.52 32.00
N SER A 427 16.04 10.42 32.72
CA SER A 427 14.95 10.37 33.70
C SER A 427 15.18 11.35 34.86
N GLU A 428 16.41 11.43 35.38
CA GLU A 428 16.78 12.39 36.43
C GLU A 428 16.68 13.83 35.93
N GLN A 429 17.16 14.10 34.72
CA GLN A 429 17.07 15.44 34.10
C GLN A 429 15.62 15.89 33.93
N LEU A 430 14.76 15.03 33.36
CA LEU A 430 13.35 15.32 33.16
C LEU A 430 12.62 15.59 34.48
N ARG A 431 12.92 14.83 35.54
CA ARG A 431 12.35 15.08 36.87
C ARG A 431 12.84 16.41 37.44
N GLY A 432 14.10 16.76 37.25
CA GLY A 432 14.66 18.07 37.64
C GLY A 432 14.05 19.25 36.87
N GLU A 433 13.62 19.02 35.63
CA GLU A 433 12.88 19.97 34.79
C GLU A 433 11.38 20.06 35.18
N GLY A 434 10.90 19.24 36.11
CA GLY A 434 9.50 19.22 36.58
C GLY A 434 8.57 18.30 35.79
N HIS A 435 9.09 17.47 34.89
CA HIS A 435 8.29 16.49 34.17
C HIS A 435 8.00 15.25 35.03
N MET A 436 6.78 14.74 34.92
CA MET A 436 6.41 13.44 35.47
C MET A 436 6.98 12.33 34.58
N VAL A 437 7.69 11.38 35.20
CA VAL A 437 8.27 10.19 34.56
C VAL A 437 8.02 9.01 35.47
N SER A 438 7.61 7.86 34.92
CA SER A 438 7.44 6.62 35.69
C SER A 438 8.70 6.30 36.50
N GLU A 439 8.52 5.72 37.70
CA GLU A 439 9.66 5.29 38.53
C GLU A 439 10.55 4.29 37.79
N HIS A 440 9.91 3.38 37.06
CA HIS A 440 10.55 2.36 36.26
C HIS A 440 9.89 2.27 34.88
N VAL A 441 10.71 2.35 33.83
CA VAL A 441 10.34 2.10 32.44
C VAL A 441 11.16 0.88 31.99
N PRO A 442 10.52 -0.28 31.76
CA PRO A 442 11.24 -1.49 31.39
C PRO A 442 12.04 -1.32 30.10
N LEU A 443 13.28 -1.79 30.10
CA LEU A 443 14.20 -1.80 28.97
C LEU A 443 14.33 -3.23 28.43
N GLY A 444 14.01 -3.44 27.16
CA GLY A 444 14.16 -4.73 26.49
C GLY A 444 15.13 -4.68 25.32
N ALA A 445 15.57 -5.87 24.90
CA ALA A 445 16.40 -6.06 23.71
C ALA A 445 15.64 -6.82 22.63
N MET A 446 15.74 -6.34 21.40
CA MET A 446 15.30 -7.09 20.23
C MET A 446 16.40 -8.06 19.81
N ILE A 447 16.08 -9.35 19.81
CA ILE A 447 16.99 -10.43 19.42
C ILE A 447 16.74 -10.72 17.94
N GLU A 448 17.45 -9.99 17.09
CA GLU A 448 17.38 -10.08 15.62
C GLU A 448 18.76 -10.21 14.96
N VAL A 449 19.84 -9.99 15.73
CA VAL A 449 21.22 -10.25 15.30
C VAL A 449 21.65 -11.59 15.90
N PRO A 450 22.17 -12.55 15.09
CA PRO A 450 22.61 -13.85 15.60
C PRO A 450 23.62 -13.75 16.76
N ALA A 451 24.50 -12.74 16.73
CA ALA A 451 25.44 -12.47 17.83
C ALA A 451 24.72 -12.21 19.17
N ALA A 452 23.59 -11.49 19.18
CA ALA A 452 22.82 -11.26 20.40
C ALA A 452 22.14 -12.53 20.92
N ALA A 453 21.67 -13.41 20.02
CA ALA A 453 21.12 -14.70 20.44
C ALA A 453 22.18 -15.60 21.08
N LEU A 454 23.39 -15.63 20.50
CA LEU A 454 24.52 -16.42 21.02
C LEU A 454 25.11 -15.83 22.31
N ALA A 455 25.12 -14.50 22.45
CA ALA A 455 25.69 -13.79 23.58
C ALA A 455 24.66 -13.41 24.65
N LEU A 456 23.44 -13.97 24.61
CA LEU A 456 22.32 -13.54 25.46
C LEU A 456 22.66 -13.56 26.96
N GLU A 457 23.35 -14.61 27.43
CA GLU A 457 23.78 -14.74 28.83
C GLU A 457 24.65 -13.57 29.28
N SER A 458 25.37 -12.92 28.36
CA SER A 458 26.26 -11.81 28.65
C SER A 458 25.55 -10.48 28.88
N PHE A 459 24.25 -10.35 28.60
CA PHE A 459 23.52 -9.07 28.78
C PHE A 459 22.08 -9.22 29.31
N ILE A 460 21.61 -10.44 29.58
CA ILE A 460 20.25 -10.68 30.08
C ILE A 460 19.95 -9.98 31.41
N ASP A 461 20.96 -9.76 32.25
CA ASP A 461 20.87 -9.02 33.52
C ASP A 461 20.66 -7.50 33.34
N LEU A 462 20.82 -6.99 32.12
CA LEU A 462 20.64 -5.57 31.80
C LEU A 462 19.24 -5.24 31.28
N VAL A 463 18.42 -6.25 30.94
CA VAL A 463 17.12 -6.08 30.30
C VAL A 463 16.00 -6.73 31.10
N ASP A 464 14.82 -6.14 31.03
CA ASP A 464 13.61 -6.60 31.73
C ASP A 464 12.79 -7.57 30.88
N PHE A 465 12.99 -7.57 29.56
CA PHE A 465 12.32 -8.47 28.62
C PHE A 465 13.09 -8.60 27.30
N LEU A 466 12.73 -9.62 26.52
CA LEU A 466 13.26 -9.87 25.19
C LEU A 466 12.12 -9.87 24.16
N SER A 467 12.44 -9.47 22.94
CA SER A 467 11.55 -9.62 21.78
C SER A 467 12.35 -10.24 20.65
N ILE A 468 11.93 -11.40 20.14
CA ILE A 468 12.65 -12.06 19.03
C ILE A 468 12.16 -11.44 17.72
N GLY A 469 13.07 -10.82 16.97
CA GLY A 469 12.84 -10.38 15.60
C GLY A 469 13.27 -11.50 14.67
N THR A 470 12.30 -12.29 14.21
CA THR A 470 12.54 -13.47 13.35
C THR A 470 12.83 -13.13 11.91
#